data_AF-A0AAP2E580-F1
#
_entry.id   AF-A0AAP2E580-F1
#
_cell.length_a   1.000
_cell.length_b   1.000
_cell.length_c   1.000
_cell.angle_alpha   90.00
_cell.angle_beta   90.00
_cell.angle_gamma   90.00
#
_symmetry.space_group_name_H-M   'P 1'
#
loop_
_entity.id
_entity.type
_entity.pdbx_description
1 polymer ?
#
loop_
_entity_poly.entity_id
_entity_poly.type
_entity_poly.pdbx_seq_one_letter_code
_entity_poly.pdbx_strand_id
1 'polypeptide(L)'
;PYSMTRRFGALLSPHTSRVIRHAEARVVHEPFVAGALRGGTHAHTWSGDGAWISFTYNDVLLEQDLRTIGVMAPGQRVAVPVTDCESFAGEYFTVVVATVT
;
A
#
# COMPACT_ATOMS: atom_id res chain seq x y z
N PRO A 1 13.91 11.32 0.65
CA PRO A 1 14.94 10.28 0.39
C PRO A 1 14.31 8.89 0.31
N TYR A 2 14.89 7.95 -0.45
CA TYR A 2 14.40 6.57 -0.53
C TYR A 2 14.61 5.83 0.80
N SER A 3 13.57 5.18 1.34
CA SER A 3 13.62 4.40 2.59
C SER A 3 12.62 3.23 2.55
N MET A 4 12.73 2.30 3.51
CA MET A 4 11.76 1.19 3.63
C MET A 4 10.34 1.70 3.86
N THR A 5 10.16 2.69 4.71
CA THR A 5 8.86 3.32 4.99
C THR A 5 8.30 4.16 3.85
N ARG A 6 8.95 4.23 2.67
CA ARG A 6 8.55 5.06 1.51
C ARG A 6 8.42 4.29 0.19
N ARG A 7 8.58 2.96 0.21
CA ARG A 7 8.34 2.12 -0.98
C ARG A 7 6.85 1.87 -1.15
N PHE A 8 6.41 1.64 -2.37
CA PHE A 8 5.01 1.32 -2.64
C PHE A 8 4.84 0.30 -3.76
N GLY A 9 3.71 -0.38 -3.76
CA GLY A 9 3.29 -1.29 -4.82
C GLY A 9 2.79 -0.52 -6.05
N ALA A 10 3.28 -0.89 -7.23
CA ALA A 10 2.88 -0.30 -8.51
C ALA A 10 2.30 -1.36 -9.44
N LEU A 11 1.21 -1.02 -10.13
CA LEU A 11 0.53 -1.89 -11.08
C LEU A 11 0.85 -1.45 -12.50
N LEU A 12 1.21 -2.41 -13.34
CA LEU A 12 1.36 -2.25 -14.78
C LEU A 12 0.56 -3.36 -15.48
N SER A 13 -0.26 -2.98 -16.45
CA SER A 13 -1.05 -3.93 -17.24
C SER A 13 -0.52 -3.96 -18.69
N PRO A 14 0.54 -4.72 -18.99
CA PRO A 14 1.32 -4.56 -20.22
C PRO A 14 0.51 -4.72 -21.52
N HIS A 15 -0.58 -5.49 -21.48
CA HIS A 15 -1.44 -5.77 -22.63
C HIS A 15 -2.56 -4.75 -22.83
N THR A 16 -2.96 -4.02 -21.78
CA THR A 16 -4.15 -3.14 -21.81
C THR A 16 -3.82 -1.68 -21.56
N SER A 17 -2.76 -1.39 -20.82
CA SER A 17 -2.37 -0.02 -20.48
C SER A 17 -0.88 0.04 -20.11
N ARG A 18 -0.15 0.96 -20.73
CA ARG A 18 1.23 1.28 -20.35
C ARG A 18 1.32 2.33 -19.22
N VAL A 19 0.20 2.61 -18.56
CA VAL A 19 0.14 3.54 -17.42
C VAL A 19 0.38 2.78 -16.13
N ILE A 20 1.40 3.21 -15.38
CA ILE A 20 1.67 2.72 -14.03
C ILE A 20 0.68 3.38 -13.07
N ARG A 21 0.02 2.58 -12.24
CA ARG A 21 -0.88 3.05 -11.17
C ARG A 21 -0.38 2.59 -9.82
N HIS A 22 -0.70 3.32 -8.75
CA HIS A 22 -0.42 2.85 -7.39
C HIS A 22 -1.37 1.71 -7.04
N ALA A 23 -0.82 0.59 -6.56
CA ALA A 23 -1.61 -0.53 -6.10
C ALA A 23 -2.37 -0.15 -4.83
N GLU A 24 -1.66 0.45 -3.89
CA GLU A 24 -2.18 0.85 -2.57
C GLU A 24 -2.38 2.35 -2.46
N ALA A 25 -3.20 2.76 -1.50
CA ALA A 25 -3.29 4.15 -1.08
C ALA A 25 -2.38 4.42 0.11
N ARG A 26 -1.94 5.65 0.26
CA ARG A 26 -1.12 6.12 1.37
C ARG A 26 -1.63 7.43 1.95
N VAL A 27 -1.67 7.52 3.27
CA VAL A 27 -1.95 8.72 4.05
C VAL A 27 -1.03 8.75 5.27
N VAL A 28 -0.15 9.75 5.36
CA VAL A 28 0.83 9.88 6.46
C VAL A 28 0.46 10.90 7.53
N HIS A 29 -0.66 11.62 7.34
CA HIS A 29 -1.17 12.63 8.26
C HIS A 29 -2.68 12.45 8.47
N GLU A 30 -3.17 12.84 9.64
CA GLU A 30 -4.62 12.80 9.90
C GLU A 30 -5.38 13.78 9.00
N PRO A 31 -6.63 13.45 8.59
CA PRO A 31 -7.39 12.26 8.94
C PRO A 31 -7.00 11.02 8.12
N PHE A 32 -6.85 9.87 8.80
CA PHE A 32 -6.55 8.59 8.15
C PHE A 32 -7.76 8.07 7.35
N VAL A 33 -7.47 7.36 6.26
CA VAL A 33 -8.47 6.79 5.36
C VAL A 33 -8.46 5.27 5.47
N ALA A 34 -9.63 4.66 5.63
CA ALA A 34 -9.74 3.20 5.63
C ALA A 34 -9.21 2.61 4.33
N GLY A 35 -8.34 1.61 4.43
CA GLY A 35 -7.70 0.97 3.28
C GLY A 35 -6.43 1.67 2.77
N ALA A 36 -6.07 2.83 3.32
CA ALA A 36 -4.80 3.49 3.06
C ALA A 36 -3.77 3.16 4.13
N LEU A 37 -2.52 2.95 3.72
CA LEU A 37 -1.40 2.70 4.61
C LEU A 37 -0.72 4.00 5.03
N ARG A 38 0.04 3.95 6.10
CA ARG A 38 0.84 5.08 6.61
C ARG A 38 2.32 4.97 6.26
N GLY A 39 2.71 3.92 5.57
CA GLY A 39 4.09 3.50 5.45
C GLY A 39 4.38 2.84 4.11
N GLY A 40 5.44 2.04 4.06
CA GLY A 40 5.90 1.43 2.83
C GLY A 40 5.67 -0.07 2.78
N THR A 41 5.40 -0.59 1.57
CA THR A 41 5.21 -2.03 1.33
C THR A 41 6.33 -2.64 0.50
N HIS A 42 6.53 -3.95 0.67
CA HIS A 42 7.59 -4.71 0.03
C HIS A 42 7.16 -6.15 -0.24
N ALA A 43 7.93 -6.84 -1.11
CA ALA A 43 7.78 -8.27 -1.37
C ALA A 43 6.34 -8.67 -1.71
N HIS A 44 5.76 -7.99 -2.70
CA HIS A 44 4.39 -8.22 -3.15
C HIS A 44 4.28 -9.58 -3.84
N THR A 45 3.23 -10.35 -3.52
CA THR A 45 2.98 -11.65 -4.15
C THR A 45 1.48 -11.83 -4.35
N TRP A 46 1.08 -12.24 -5.56
CA TRP A 46 -0.30 -12.61 -5.85
C TRP A 46 -0.63 -13.96 -5.21
N SER A 47 -1.86 -14.10 -4.70
CA SER A 47 -2.42 -15.40 -4.39
C SER A 47 -2.56 -16.25 -5.65
N GLY A 48 -2.59 -17.58 -5.50
CA GLY A 48 -2.67 -18.50 -6.64
C GLY A 48 -3.95 -18.37 -7.47
N ASP A 49 -5.01 -17.83 -6.89
CA ASP A 49 -6.28 -17.51 -7.55
C ASP A 49 -6.34 -16.07 -8.11
N GLY A 50 -5.31 -15.25 -7.86
CA GLY A 50 -5.25 -13.85 -8.27
C GLY A 50 -6.22 -12.93 -7.51
N ALA A 51 -6.88 -13.40 -6.46
CA ALA A 51 -7.87 -12.62 -5.72
C ALA A 51 -7.25 -11.66 -4.69
N TRP A 52 -5.99 -11.87 -4.29
CA TRP A 52 -5.32 -11.10 -3.25
C TRP A 52 -3.85 -10.85 -3.58
N ILE A 53 -3.28 -9.80 -2.98
CA ILE A 53 -1.83 -9.59 -2.95
C ILE A 53 -1.37 -9.54 -1.49
N SER A 54 -0.39 -10.34 -1.11
CA SER A 54 0.30 -10.20 0.18
C SER A 54 1.51 -9.28 0.05
N PHE A 55 1.87 -8.59 1.13
CA PHE A 55 3.08 -7.78 1.22
C PHE A 55 3.63 -7.76 2.64
N THR A 56 4.90 -7.40 2.77
CA THR A 56 5.49 -6.97 4.06
C THR A 56 5.43 -5.45 4.18
N TYR A 57 5.34 -4.93 5.40
CA TYR A 57 4.99 -3.53 5.68
C TYR A 57 5.82 -2.93 6.81
N ASN A 58 6.20 -1.67 6.65
CA ASN A 58 6.83 -0.83 7.66
C ASN A 58 6.07 0.50 7.77
N ASP A 59 5.51 0.81 8.94
CA ASP A 59 4.79 2.05 9.21
C ASP A 59 5.78 3.21 9.46
N VAL A 60 5.51 4.40 8.91
CA VAL A 60 6.39 5.56 9.11
C VAL A 60 6.12 6.28 10.44
N LEU A 61 4.92 6.12 11.00
CA LEU A 61 4.48 6.78 12.23
C LEU A 61 4.73 5.93 13.48
N LEU A 62 5.05 4.64 13.31
CA LEU A 62 5.47 3.73 14.37
C LEU A 62 6.99 3.50 14.31
N GLU A 63 7.49 2.51 15.05
CA GLU A 63 8.88 2.09 14.97
C GLU A 63 9.19 1.55 13.57
N GLN A 64 10.02 2.28 12.82
CA GLN A 64 10.21 2.06 11.39
C GLN A 64 10.91 0.72 11.07
N ASP A 65 11.66 0.17 12.01
CA ASP A 65 12.34 -1.12 11.88
C ASP A 65 11.41 -2.31 12.19
N LEU A 66 10.26 -2.08 12.83
CA LEU A 66 9.25 -3.11 13.01
C LEU A 66 8.56 -3.42 11.68
N ARG A 67 8.71 -4.69 11.26
CA ARG A 67 8.11 -5.22 10.04
C ARG A 67 6.90 -6.08 10.39
N THR A 68 5.80 -5.86 9.68
CA THR A 68 4.60 -6.71 9.72
C THR A 68 4.19 -7.12 8.30
N ILE A 69 3.03 -7.75 8.16
CA ILE A 69 2.46 -8.20 6.90
C ILE A 69 1.05 -7.67 6.70
N GLY A 70 0.67 -7.52 5.43
CA GLY A 70 -0.66 -7.10 5.04
C GLY A 70 -1.11 -7.75 3.74
N VAL A 71 -2.37 -7.50 3.39
CA VAL A 71 -3.00 -7.96 2.15
C VAL A 71 -3.71 -6.82 1.44
N MET A 72 -3.79 -6.91 0.11
CA MET A 72 -4.54 -5.99 -0.75
C MET A 72 -5.66 -6.75 -1.46
N ALA A 73 -6.86 -6.17 -1.47
CA ALA A 73 -8.01 -6.61 -2.23
C ALA A 73 -8.09 -5.84 -3.56
N PRO A 74 -7.91 -6.49 -4.72
CA PRO A 74 -8.09 -5.87 -6.02
C PRO A 74 -9.50 -5.32 -6.25
N GLY A 75 -9.61 -4.25 -7.04
CA GLY A 75 -10.89 -3.69 -7.49
C GLY A 75 -11.62 -2.80 -6.47
N GLN A 76 -11.07 -2.60 -5.27
CA GLN A 76 -11.60 -1.69 -4.27
C GLN A 76 -10.75 -0.42 -4.17
N ARG A 77 -11.07 0.56 -5.02
CA ARG A 77 -10.30 1.81 -5.09
C ARG A 77 -10.41 2.62 -3.79
N VAL A 78 -9.27 3.08 -3.29
CA VAL A 78 -9.19 3.94 -2.11
C VAL A 78 -8.80 5.35 -2.56
N ALA A 79 -9.74 6.29 -2.42
CA ALA A 79 -9.50 7.70 -2.68
C ALA A 79 -8.89 8.37 -1.44
N VAL A 80 -7.88 9.21 -1.66
CA VAL A 80 -7.24 10.01 -0.62
C VAL A 80 -7.54 11.48 -0.89
N PRO A 81 -8.12 12.23 0.07
CA PRO A 81 -8.49 13.63 -0.11
C PRO A 81 -7.30 14.60 0.07
N VAL A 82 -6.16 14.11 0.55
CA VAL A 82 -4.99 14.91 0.93
C VAL A 82 -4.02 15.05 -0.25
N THR A 83 -3.47 16.25 -0.43
CA THR A 83 -2.58 16.64 -1.56
C THR A 83 -1.17 16.99 -1.10
N ASP A 84 -0.64 16.28 -0.11
CA ASP A 84 0.79 16.39 0.20
C ASP A 84 1.62 15.53 -0.78
N CYS A 85 2.95 15.64 -0.72
CA CYS A 85 3.83 14.93 -1.65
C CYS A 85 4.02 13.44 -1.32
N GLU A 86 3.53 12.96 -0.18
CA GLU A 86 3.71 11.59 0.32
C GLU A 86 2.42 10.75 0.31
N SER A 87 1.27 11.40 0.30
CA SER A 87 -0.06 10.79 0.32
C SER A 87 -0.60 10.65 -1.11
N PHE A 88 -1.21 9.51 -1.40
CA PHE A 88 -1.74 9.22 -2.74
C PHE A 88 -2.86 8.20 -2.70
N ALA A 89 -3.77 8.28 -3.68
CA ALA A 89 -4.81 7.29 -3.90
C ALA A 89 -4.23 5.99 -4.47
N GLY A 90 -4.97 4.90 -4.30
CA GLY A 90 -4.61 3.56 -4.75
C GLY A 90 -5.78 2.79 -5.33
N GLU A 91 -5.47 1.82 -6.18
CA GLU A 91 -6.49 1.02 -6.86
C GLU A 91 -7.09 -0.07 -5.96
N TYR A 92 -6.36 -0.53 -4.93
CA TYR A 92 -6.71 -1.66 -4.09
C TYR A 92 -6.85 -1.25 -2.62
N PHE A 93 -7.77 -1.91 -1.91
CA PHE A 93 -7.98 -1.71 -0.48
C PHE A 93 -6.99 -2.57 0.30
N THR A 94 -6.32 -1.99 1.30
CA THR A 94 -5.24 -2.67 2.02
C THR A 94 -5.52 -2.81 3.51
N VAL A 95 -5.06 -3.93 4.10
CA VAL A 95 -5.20 -4.22 5.53
C VAL A 95 -3.91 -4.85 6.06
N VAL A 96 -3.44 -4.39 7.22
CA VAL A 96 -2.39 -5.06 8.00
C VAL A 96 -3.03 -6.18 8.80
N VAL A 97 -2.50 -7.40 8.67
CA VAL A 97 -3.18 -8.63 9.18
C VAL A 97 -2.45 -9.30 10.33
N ALA A 98 -1.32 -8.75 10.77
CA ALA A 98 -0.56 -9.27 11.89
C ALA A 98 -0.24 -8.17 12.90
N THR A 99 -0.50 -8.47 14.17
CA THR A 99 -0.01 -7.68 15.28
C THR A 99 1.44 -8.05 15.56
N VAL A 100 2.29 -7.05 15.68
CA VAL A 100 3.69 -7.18 16.08
C VAL A 100 3.90 -6.31 17.31
N THR A 101 4.73 -6.78 18.24
CA THR A 101 5.05 -6.13 19.52
C THR A 101 6.54 -6.06 19.71
#